data_AF-Q0G185-F1
#
_entry.id   AF-Q0G185-F1
#
_cell.length_a   1.000
_cell.length_b   1.000
_cell.length_c   1.000
_cell.angle_alpha   90.00
_cell.angle_beta   90.00
_cell.angle_gamma   90.00
#
_symmetry.space_group_name_H-M   'P 1'
#
loop_
_entity.id
_entity.type
_entity.pdbx_description
1 polymer ?
#
loop_
_entity_poly.entity_id
_entity_poly.type
_entity_poly.pdbx_seq_one_letter_code
_entity_poly.pdbx_strand_id
1 'polypeptide(L)'
;MLRSPRACLVALAIAALPLSACVPNAASVLETATPTATARPADAPSQAAIAAIADQKVYQRDREIAAREVAQAAEKGTVSGSAAIDALIEKHARANDLPVEMAYGFVRVESRYNPRAKGAGVYGLSQIKPATARSMGFSGSASDLFDADTNLRYGMKYLKGAWDKADQDVCRTAMKYKGGHRATRMTRSASSYCSKVKAHMAEIAKRKAATPATTAAEDARPATDVSSRSIDTPATSTGS
;
A
#
# COMPACT_ATOMS: atom_id res chain seq x y z
N MET A 1 -58.19 -18.30 22.21
CA MET A 1 -58.35 -19.77 22.01
C MET A 1 -57.07 -20.30 21.39
N LEU A 2 -56.51 -21.37 21.99
CA LEU A 2 -55.18 -21.95 21.78
C LEU A 2 -55.05 -22.72 20.45
N ARG A 3 -53.87 -22.67 19.83
CA ARG A 3 -53.01 -23.86 19.64
C ARG A 3 -51.62 -23.51 19.08
N SER A 4 -50.61 -24.00 19.78
CA SER A 4 -49.17 -23.93 19.47
C SER A 4 -48.70 -25.22 18.73
N PRO A 5 -47.39 -25.53 18.57
CA PRO A 5 -46.80 -25.99 17.31
C PRO A 5 -46.40 -27.47 17.33
N ARG A 6 -45.89 -28.01 16.21
CA ARG A 6 -45.22 -29.32 16.19
C ARG A 6 -43.73 -29.17 15.87
N ALA A 7 -42.92 -29.40 16.91
CA ALA A 7 -41.51 -29.74 16.83
C ALA A 7 -41.35 -31.20 16.38
N CYS A 8 -40.27 -31.50 15.67
CA CYS A 8 -39.77 -32.86 15.47
C CYS A 8 -38.38 -32.94 16.12
N LEU A 9 -38.19 -33.97 16.93
CA LEU A 9 -37.12 -34.15 17.91
C LEU A 9 -36.56 -35.57 17.72
N VAL A 10 -35.31 -35.78 18.20
CA VAL A 10 -34.63 -37.07 18.46
C VAL A 10 -34.05 -37.76 17.19
N ALA A 11 -32.82 -38.29 17.14
CA ALA A 11 -32.10 -39.03 18.17
C ALA A 11 -30.56 -38.98 18.05
N LEU A 12 -29.93 -38.98 19.22
CA LEU A 12 -28.51 -39.19 19.53
C LEU A 12 -28.34 -40.67 19.95
N ALA A 13 -27.31 -41.37 19.49
CA ALA A 13 -26.95 -42.70 19.99
C ALA A 13 -25.47 -42.74 20.40
N ILE A 14 -25.20 -43.27 21.60
CA ILE A 14 -23.89 -43.35 22.28
C ILE A 14 -23.61 -44.83 22.65
N ALA A 15 -22.32 -45.18 22.68
CA ALA A 15 -21.64 -46.32 23.35
C ALA A 15 -21.77 -47.72 22.67
N ALA A 16 -20.80 -48.64 22.76
CA ALA A 16 -19.74 -48.87 23.76
C ALA A 16 -18.51 -49.64 23.17
N LEU A 17 -17.38 -49.55 23.87
CA LEU A 17 -16.14 -50.35 23.71
C LEU A 17 -16.25 -51.72 24.43
N PRO A 18 -15.31 -52.66 24.18
CA PRO A 18 -14.50 -53.18 25.28
C PRO A 18 -12.99 -53.39 25.00
N LEU A 19 -12.28 -53.61 26.12
CA LEU A 19 -10.84 -53.61 26.42
C LEU A 19 -10.06 -54.91 26.06
N SER A 20 -8.74 -54.73 25.86
CA SER A 20 -7.59 -55.46 26.46
C SER A 20 -7.39 -56.99 26.25
N ALA A 21 -6.23 -57.40 25.70
CA ALA A 21 -5.12 -58.04 26.45
C ALA A 21 -4.02 -58.68 25.56
N CYS A 22 -2.75 -58.49 26.01
CA CYS A 22 -1.51 -59.30 25.94
C CYS A 22 -0.87 -59.89 24.66
N VAL A 23 0.46 -59.66 24.62
CA VAL A 23 1.61 -60.22 23.84
C VAL A 23 2.24 -61.36 24.71
N PRO A 24 2.87 -62.47 24.21
CA PRO A 24 4.21 -62.56 23.55
C PRO A 24 4.30 -63.69 22.47
N ASN A 25 5.38 -64.02 21.75
CA ASN A 25 6.81 -64.11 22.05
C ASN A 25 7.66 -64.27 20.76
N ALA A 26 8.98 -64.18 20.95
CA ALA A 26 10.15 -64.07 20.09
C ALA A 26 10.44 -65.09 18.96
N ALA A 27 11.37 -64.63 18.09
CA ALA A 27 12.60 -65.31 17.61
C ALA A 27 12.70 -65.69 16.11
N SER A 28 13.42 -64.82 15.39
CA SER A 28 14.49 -65.01 14.39
C SER A 28 14.47 -66.14 13.36
N VAL A 29 14.65 -65.74 12.08
CA VAL A 29 15.67 -66.31 11.18
C VAL A 29 16.19 -65.23 10.23
N LEU A 30 17.52 -65.14 10.13
CA LEU A 30 18.27 -64.36 9.13
C LEU A 30 18.11 -65.00 7.74
N GLU A 31 18.08 -64.19 6.68
CA GLU A 31 18.69 -64.52 5.39
C GLU A 31 19.02 -63.23 4.64
N THR A 32 20.16 -63.23 3.97
CA THR A 32 20.91 -62.10 3.39
C THR A 32 20.37 -61.67 2.02
N ALA A 33 20.28 -60.36 1.78
CA ALA A 33 20.23 -59.80 0.43
C ALA A 33 20.95 -58.44 0.38
N THR A 34 21.89 -58.35 -0.56
CA THR A 34 22.72 -57.21 -0.92
C THR A 34 21.89 -55.95 -1.25
N PRO A 35 22.34 -54.74 -0.88
CA PRO A 35 21.66 -53.52 -1.31
C PRO A 35 22.06 -53.21 -2.76
N THR A 36 21.17 -53.48 -3.70
CA THR A 36 21.19 -52.80 -5.00
C THR A 36 20.91 -51.32 -4.74
N ALA A 37 21.92 -50.47 -4.98
CA ALA A 37 21.79 -49.03 -4.99
C ALA A 37 20.77 -48.60 -6.05
N THR A 38 19.52 -48.43 -5.64
CA THR A 38 18.54 -47.66 -6.40
C THR A 38 18.95 -46.20 -6.29
N ALA A 39 19.44 -45.63 -7.39
CA ALA A 39 19.57 -44.19 -7.52
C ALA A 39 18.18 -43.57 -7.26
N ARG A 40 18.05 -42.88 -6.13
CA ARG A 40 16.84 -42.18 -5.71
C ARG A 40 16.52 -41.13 -6.80
N PRO A 41 15.29 -41.04 -7.33
CA PRO A 41 14.93 -39.98 -8.27
C PRO A 41 15.23 -38.64 -7.60
N ALA A 42 15.93 -37.75 -8.31
CA ALA A 42 16.31 -36.43 -7.80
C ALA A 42 15.08 -35.73 -7.22
N ASP A 43 15.18 -35.32 -5.95
CA ASP A 43 14.08 -34.76 -5.17
C ASP A 43 13.46 -33.56 -5.88
N ALA A 44 12.22 -33.73 -6.36
CA ALA A 44 11.44 -32.60 -6.85
C ALA A 44 11.25 -31.60 -5.68
N PRO A 45 11.39 -30.29 -5.91
CA PRO A 45 11.30 -29.31 -4.84
C PRO A 45 9.94 -29.37 -4.16
N SER A 46 9.95 -29.30 -2.82
CA SER A 46 8.72 -29.32 -2.03
C SER A 46 7.82 -28.14 -2.38
N GLN A 47 6.50 -28.28 -2.16
CA GLN A 47 5.55 -27.19 -2.40
C GLN A 47 5.91 -25.91 -1.62
N ALA A 48 6.51 -26.04 -0.43
CA ALA A 48 7.00 -24.91 0.35
C ALA A 48 8.20 -24.22 -0.33
N ALA A 49 9.12 -24.98 -0.93
CA ALA A 49 10.23 -24.42 -1.69
C ALA A 49 9.73 -23.71 -2.97
N ILE A 50 8.73 -24.29 -3.66
CA ILE A 50 8.11 -23.67 -4.83
C ILE A 50 7.43 -22.35 -4.45
N ALA A 51 6.68 -22.32 -3.33
CA ALA A 51 6.04 -21.12 -2.82
C ALA A 51 7.06 -20.04 -2.42
N ALA A 52 8.15 -20.42 -1.75
CA ALA A 52 9.22 -19.49 -1.37
C ALA A 52 9.92 -18.87 -2.60
N ILE A 53 10.16 -19.66 -3.64
CA ILE A 53 10.71 -19.18 -4.91
C ILE A 53 9.73 -18.23 -5.60
N ALA A 54 8.43 -18.54 -5.57
CA ALA A 54 7.40 -17.65 -6.12
C ALA A 54 7.33 -16.32 -5.36
N ASP A 55 7.35 -16.34 -4.03
CA ASP A 55 7.39 -15.14 -3.19
C ASP A 55 8.65 -14.30 -3.46
N GLN A 56 9.82 -14.95 -3.60
CA GLN A 56 11.06 -14.28 -3.94
C GLN A 56 11.00 -13.66 -5.34
N LYS A 57 10.45 -14.35 -6.34
CA LYS A 57 10.28 -13.80 -7.69
C LYS A 57 9.32 -12.62 -7.72
N VAL A 58 8.20 -12.68 -6.99
CA VAL A 58 7.26 -11.57 -6.83
C VAL A 58 7.97 -10.38 -6.17
N TYR A 59 8.75 -10.63 -5.11
CA TYR A 59 9.53 -9.59 -4.44
C TYR A 59 10.56 -8.92 -5.37
N GLN A 60 11.31 -9.69 -6.17
CA GLN A 60 12.27 -9.09 -7.09
C GLN A 60 11.59 -8.29 -8.21
N ARG A 61 10.49 -8.81 -8.77
CA ARG A 61 9.71 -8.08 -9.78
C ARG A 61 9.15 -6.76 -9.22
N ASP A 62 8.67 -6.79 -7.97
CA ASP A 62 8.21 -5.58 -7.27
C ASP A 62 9.34 -4.58 -7.06
N ARG A 63 10.56 -5.04 -6.75
CA ARG A 63 11.74 -4.18 -6.64
C ARG A 63 12.15 -3.56 -7.96
N GLU A 64 12.11 -4.30 -9.06
CA GLU A 64 12.44 -3.80 -10.39
C GLU A 64 11.44 -2.76 -10.88
N ILE A 65 10.14 -3.01 -10.67
CA ILE A 65 9.09 -2.02 -10.99
C ILE A 65 9.27 -0.80 -10.10
N ALA A 66 9.51 -1.01 -8.80
CA ALA A 66 9.78 0.09 -7.89
C ALA A 66 10.99 0.91 -8.33
N ALA A 67 12.09 0.28 -8.75
CA ALA A 67 13.29 0.94 -9.26
C ALA A 67 13.04 1.75 -10.54
N ARG A 68 12.23 1.23 -11.47
CA ARG A 68 11.86 1.96 -12.70
C ARG A 68 10.99 3.18 -12.40
N GLU A 69 9.97 3.00 -11.57
CA GLU A 69 9.10 4.10 -11.10
C GLU A 69 9.92 5.14 -10.31
N VAL A 70 10.89 4.69 -9.52
CA VAL A 70 11.86 5.53 -8.80
C VAL A 70 12.73 6.32 -9.77
N ALA A 71 13.26 5.69 -10.82
CA ALA A 71 14.08 6.34 -11.84
C ALA A 71 13.28 7.39 -12.63
N GLN A 72 12.04 7.06 -13.02
CA GLN A 72 11.14 7.99 -13.70
C GLN A 72 10.73 9.16 -12.79
N ALA A 73 10.57 8.91 -11.49
CA ALA A 73 10.28 9.95 -10.51
C ALA A 73 11.51 10.86 -10.26
N ALA A 74 12.71 10.28 -10.24
CA ALA A 74 13.98 11.00 -10.08
C ALA A 74 14.28 11.91 -11.29
N GLU A 75 14.03 11.44 -12.52
CA GLU A 75 14.16 12.25 -13.75
C GLU A 75 13.22 13.48 -13.74
N LYS A 76 12.05 13.33 -13.12
CA LYS A 76 11.02 14.38 -13.05
C LYS A 76 11.08 15.24 -11.78
N GLY A 77 12.01 14.98 -10.86
CA GLY A 77 12.06 15.67 -9.56
C GLY A 77 10.83 15.45 -8.67
N THR A 78 10.11 14.34 -8.85
CA THR A 78 8.87 14.01 -8.13
C THR A 78 9.04 12.78 -7.26
N VAL A 79 8.14 12.56 -6.30
CA VAL A 79 8.09 11.33 -5.49
C VAL A 79 7.26 10.26 -6.19
N SER A 80 6.12 10.65 -6.78
CA SER A 80 5.21 9.71 -7.45
C SER A 80 5.45 9.49 -8.94
N GLY A 81 6.30 10.30 -9.57
CA GLY A 81 6.40 10.36 -11.04
C GLY A 81 5.39 11.32 -11.69
N SER A 82 4.55 11.99 -10.88
CA SER A 82 3.57 13.00 -11.30
C SER A 82 3.48 14.14 -10.28
N ALA A 83 3.83 15.36 -10.71
CA ALA A 83 3.74 16.55 -9.86
C ALA A 83 2.31 16.82 -9.38
N ALA A 84 1.30 16.50 -10.20
CA ALA A 84 -0.11 16.66 -9.82
C ALA A 84 -0.52 15.71 -8.69
N ILE A 85 -0.05 14.45 -8.72
CA ILE A 85 -0.33 13.47 -7.67
C ILE A 85 0.42 13.84 -6.39
N ASP A 86 1.68 14.28 -6.50
CA ASP A 86 2.49 14.78 -5.38
C ASP A 86 1.77 15.94 -4.67
N ALA A 87 1.35 16.96 -5.42
CA ALA A 87 0.64 18.10 -4.87
C ALA A 87 -0.66 17.71 -4.14
N LEU A 88 -1.41 16.73 -4.67
CA LEU A 88 -2.63 16.23 -4.03
C LEU A 88 -2.32 15.44 -2.76
N ILE A 89 -1.32 14.56 -2.77
CA ILE A 89 -0.91 13.79 -1.57
C ILE A 89 -0.53 14.76 -0.47
N GLU A 90 0.29 15.74 -0.79
CA GLU A 90 0.75 16.72 0.18
C GLU A 90 -0.36 17.64 0.71
N LYS A 91 -1.23 18.14 -0.18
CA LYS A 91 -2.41 18.93 0.19
C LYS A 91 -3.25 18.19 1.24
N HIS A 92 -3.60 16.94 0.96
CA HIS A 92 -4.47 16.17 1.85
C HIS A 92 -3.74 15.65 3.09
N ALA A 93 -2.44 15.38 3.03
CA ALA A 93 -1.64 15.05 4.21
C ALA A 93 -1.57 16.23 5.19
N ARG A 94 -1.23 17.43 4.69
CA ARG A 94 -1.17 18.66 5.48
C ARG A 94 -2.54 19.02 6.06
N ALA A 95 -3.61 18.90 5.27
CA ALA A 95 -4.97 19.17 5.74
C ALA A 95 -5.48 18.20 6.84
N ASN A 96 -4.77 17.09 7.09
CA ASN A 96 -5.12 16.12 8.11
C ASN A 96 -4.01 15.96 9.18
N ASP A 97 -3.04 16.88 9.26
CA ASP A 97 -1.92 16.83 10.21
C ASP A 97 -1.14 15.49 10.16
N LEU A 98 -0.90 14.99 8.96
CA LEU A 98 -0.13 13.77 8.72
C LEU A 98 1.29 14.12 8.24
N PRO A 99 2.33 13.39 8.70
CA PRO A 99 3.64 13.46 8.07
C PRO A 99 3.55 13.15 6.58
N VAL A 100 4.04 14.06 5.73
CA VAL A 100 3.94 13.97 4.27
C VAL A 100 4.63 12.70 3.74
N GLU A 101 5.80 12.37 4.27
CA GLU A 101 6.56 11.17 3.93
C GLU A 101 5.76 9.91 4.24
N MET A 102 5.01 9.90 5.34
CA MET A 102 4.13 8.80 5.69
C MET A 102 2.99 8.66 4.68
N ALA A 103 2.33 9.76 4.31
CA ALA A 103 1.26 9.75 3.32
C ALA A 103 1.73 9.17 1.97
N TYR A 104 2.90 9.60 1.48
CA TYR A 104 3.51 9.00 0.29
C TYR A 104 3.78 7.50 0.46
N GLY A 105 4.36 7.09 1.60
CA GLY A 105 4.63 5.69 1.90
C GLY A 105 3.37 4.82 1.86
N PHE A 106 2.27 5.28 2.44
CA PHE A 106 0.98 4.57 2.38
C PHE A 106 0.45 4.50 0.95
N VAL A 107 0.35 5.62 0.23
CA VAL A 107 -0.20 5.63 -1.14
C VAL A 107 0.63 4.77 -2.09
N ARG A 108 1.95 4.73 -1.92
CA ARG A 108 2.83 3.85 -2.71
C ARG A 108 2.48 2.38 -2.51
N VAL A 109 2.33 1.95 -1.24
CA VAL A 109 2.02 0.55 -0.91
C VAL A 109 0.62 0.16 -1.40
N GLU A 110 -0.33 1.09 -1.37
CA GLU A 110 -1.72 0.84 -1.79
C GLU A 110 -1.89 0.74 -3.31
N SER A 111 -1.29 1.64 -4.08
CA SER A 111 -1.62 1.79 -5.51
C SER A 111 -0.43 2.00 -6.43
N ARG A 112 0.79 2.10 -5.89
CA ARG A 112 1.95 2.63 -6.62
C ARG A 112 1.65 3.97 -7.29
N TYR A 113 0.90 4.82 -6.59
CA TYR A 113 0.45 6.13 -7.07
C TYR A 113 -0.46 6.12 -8.31
N ASN A 114 -1.09 4.98 -8.61
CA ASN A 114 -2.05 4.88 -9.71
C ASN A 114 -3.47 5.26 -9.25
N PRO A 115 -4.04 6.40 -9.69
CA PRO A 115 -5.39 6.81 -9.29
C PRO A 115 -6.50 5.91 -9.85
N ARG A 116 -6.21 5.10 -10.88
CA ARG A 116 -7.14 4.14 -11.47
C ARG A 116 -6.98 2.72 -10.92
N ALA A 117 -6.17 2.53 -9.87
CA ALA A 117 -5.98 1.22 -9.25
C ALA A 117 -7.30 0.67 -8.68
N LYS A 118 -7.63 -0.59 -9.00
CA LYS A 118 -8.82 -1.28 -8.51
C LYS A 118 -8.42 -2.61 -7.86
N GLY A 119 -8.79 -2.77 -6.60
CA GLY A 119 -8.66 -4.04 -5.89
C GLY A 119 -10.02 -4.69 -5.63
N ALA A 120 -10.04 -5.67 -4.73
CA ALA A 120 -11.27 -6.36 -4.32
C ALA A 120 -12.17 -5.45 -3.48
N GLY A 121 -13.00 -4.64 -4.15
CA GLY A 121 -13.94 -3.70 -3.51
C GLY A 121 -13.30 -2.42 -2.96
N VAL A 122 -12.09 -2.11 -3.39
CA VAL A 122 -11.30 -0.92 -3.01
C VAL A 122 -10.82 -0.17 -4.24
N TYR A 123 -10.67 1.16 -4.11
CA TYR A 123 -10.55 2.04 -5.27
C TYR A 123 -9.46 3.11 -5.07
N GLY A 124 -8.77 3.43 -6.16
CA GLY A 124 -7.88 4.57 -6.34
C GLY A 124 -6.62 4.55 -5.50
N LEU A 125 -6.05 5.74 -5.27
CA LEU A 125 -4.73 5.95 -4.68
C LEU A 125 -4.57 5.30 -3.31
N SER A 126 -5.58 5.44 -2.45
CA SER A 126 -5.52 4.96 -1.07
C SER A 126 -6.15 3.57 -0.89
N GLN A 127 -6.67 2.95 -1.97
CA GLN A 127 -7.46 1.73 -1.93
C GLN A 127 -8.56 1.76 -0.84
N ILE A 128 -9.29 2.86 -0.75
CA ILE A 128 -10.39 3.01 0.20
C ILE A 128 -11.64 2.24 -0.25
N LYS A 129 -12.39 1.67 0.69
CA LYS A 129 -13.71 1.06 0.43
C LYS A 129 -14.77 2.15 0.31
N PRO A 130 -15.75 2.03 -0.62
CA PRO A 130 -16.84 3.01 -0.74
C PRO A 130 -17.64 3.20 0.55
N ALA A 131 -17.89 2.11 1.30
CA ALA A 131 -18.58 2.18 2.59
C ALA A 131 -17.80 3.00 3.64
N THR A 132 -16.46 2.86 3.66
CA THR A 132 -15.59 3.63 4.54
C THR A 132 -15.54 5.11 4.14
N ALA A 133 -15.47 5.42 2.85
CA ALA A 133 -15.57 6.79 2.38
C ALA A 133 -16.93 7.42 2.77
N ARG A 134 -18.03 6.67 2.61
CA ARG A 134 -19.39 7.10 2.98
C ARG A 134 -19.54 7.43 4.45
N SER A 135 -18.91 6.66 5.34
CA SER A 135 -18.93 6.97 6.78
C SER A 135 -18.21 8.28 7.14
N MET A 136 -17.51 8.91 6.18
CA MET A 136 -16.85 10.21 6.33
C MET A 136 -17.43 11.29 5.41
N GLY A 137 -18.66 11.08 4.90
CA GLY A 137 -19.42 12.07 4.13
C GLY A 137 -19.32 11.95 2.61
N PHE A 138 -18.70 10.90 2.07
CA PHE A 138 -18.74 10.65 0.63
C PHE A 138 -20.14 10.23 0.16
N SER A 139 -20.73 10.94 -0.79
CA SER A 139 -22.05 10.65 -1.36
C SER A 139 -22.03 10.10 -2.78
N GLY A 140 -20.85 10.02 -3.41
CA GLY A 140 -20.68 9.61 -4.80
C GLY A 140 -20.81 8.11 -5.06
N SER A 141 -20.71 7.80 -6.36
CA SER A 141 -20.59 6.44 -6.87
C SER A 141 -19.22 5.84 -6.53
N ALA A 142 -19.08 4.50 -6.58
CA ALA A 142 -17.77 3.90 -6.32
C ALA A 142 -16.71 4.32 -7.35
N SER A 143 -17.10 4.62 -8.60
CA SER A 143 -16.19 5.08 -9.64
C SER A 143 -15.63 6.48 -9.39
N ASP A 144 -16.33 7.33 -8.64
CA ASP A 144 -15.83 8.67 -8.33
C ASP A 144 -14.61 8.62 -7.39
N LEU A 145 -14.35 7.45 -6.76
CA LEU A 145 -13.12 7.22 -6.01
C LEU A 145 -11.90 6.95 -6.91
N PHE A 146 -12.04 6.91 -8.24
CA PHE A 146 -10.90 6.97 -9.15
C PHE A 146 -10.41 8.39 -9.43
N ASP A 147 -11.20 9.42 -9.08
CA ASP A 147 -10.71 10.80 -9.05
C ASP A 147 -9.71 10.96 -7.89
N ALA A 148 -8.51 11.46 -8.21
CA ALA A 148 -7.40 11.50 -7.26
C ALA A 148 -7.66 12.43 -6.07
N ASP A 149 -8.21 13.63 -6.31
CA ASP A 149 -8.50 14.60 -5.24
C ASP A 149 -9.61 14.09 -4.33
N THR A 150 -10.69 13.54 -4.90
CA THR A 150 -11.78 12.89 -4.16
C THR A 150 -11.27 11.70 -3.35
N ASN A 151 -10.47 10.82 -3.95
CA ASN A 151 -9.92 9.65 -3.28
C ASN A 151 -9.06 10.04 -2.08
N LEU A 152 -8.09 10.94 -2.27
CA LEU A 152 -7.17 11.37 -1.22
C LEU A 152 -7.87 12.16 -0.11
N ARG A 153 -8.91 12.94 -0.43
CA ARG A 153 -9.75 13.61 0.57
C ARG A 153 -10.32 12.65 1.61
N TYR A 154 -10.74 11.45 1.20
CA TYR A 154 -11.28 10.45 2.13
C TYR A 154 -10.21 9.48 2.62
N GLY A 155 -9.26 9.10 1.77
CA GLY A 155 -8.14 8.23 2.12
C GLY A 155 -7.28 8.81 3.25
N MET A 156 -6.95 10.10 3.20
CA MET A 156 -6.16 10.77 4.23
C MET A 156 -6.94 10.98 5.53
N LYS A 157 -8.25 11.25 5.46
CA LYS A 157 -9.12 11.25 6.66
C LYS A 157 -9.12 9.89 7.36
N TYR A 158 -9.20 8.81 6.58
CA TYR A 158 -9.15 7.46 7.13
C TYR A 158 -7.78 7.13 7.72
N LEU A 159 -6.69 7.54 7.06
CA LEU A 159 -5.33 7.40 7.58
C LEU A 159 -5.13 8.17 8.88
N LYS A 160 -5.63 9.41 8.96
CA LYS A 160 -5.63 10.24 10.18
C LYS A 160 -6.35 9.56 11.33
N GLY A 161 -7.53 8.99 11.09
CA GLY A 161 -8.23 8.23 12.12
C GLY A 161 -7.45 7.01 12.64
N ALA A 162 -6.60 6.39 11.80
CA ALA A 162 -5.71 5.31 12.20
C ALA A 162 -4.49 5.83 12.97
N TRP A 163 -3.90 6.95 12.52
CA TRP A 163 -2.76 7.64 13.13
C TRP A 163 -3.04 8.06 14.56
N ASP A 164 -4.18 8.70 14.79
CA ASP A 164 -4.57 9.18 16.12
C ASP A 164 -4.81 8.03 17.10
N LYS A 165 -5.41 6.93 16.61
CA LYS A 165 -5.65 5.73 17.44
C LYS A 165 -4.39 4.92 17.69
N ALA A 166 -3.32 5.20 16.95
CA ALA A 166 -2.05 4.50 17.02
C ALA A 166 -1.05 5.23 17.90
N ASP A 167 -1.45 6.28 18.61
CA ASP A 167 -0.55 7.16 19.37
C ASP A 167 0.60 7.68 18.51
N GLN A 168 0.30 7.96 17.23
CA GLN A 168 1.29 8.45 16.29
C GLN A 168 2.48 7.49 16.05
N ASP A 169 2.26 6.18 16.22
CA ASP A 169 3.22 5.15 15.81
C ASP A 169 2.91 4.65 14.39
N VAL A 170 3.93 4.65 13.51
CA VAL A 170 3.79 4.26 12.10
C VAL A 170 3.32 2.81 11.95
N CYS A 171 3.83 1.87 12.74
CA CYS A 171 3.46 0.46 12.59
C CYS A 171 2.07 0.15 13.14
N ARG A 172 1.69 0.75 14.28
CA ARG A 172 0.33 0.68 14.80
C ARG A 172 -0.67 1.32 13.84
N THR A 173 -0.27 2.41 13.17
CA THR A 173 -1.08 3.06 12.14
C THR A 173 -1.26 2.15 10.93
N ALA A 174 -0.17 1.55 10.42
CA ALA A 174 -0.22 0.56 9.35
C ALA A 174 -1.15 -0.62 9.67
N MET A 175 -1.05 -1.14 10.90
CA MET A 175 -1.93 -2.21 11.39
C MET A 175 -3.41 -1.79 11.37
N LYS A 176 -3.72 -0.59 11.86
CA LYS A 176 -5.09 -0.06 11.93
C LYS A 176 -5.63 0.35 10.57
N TYR A 177 -4.81 0.88 9.69
CA TYR A 177 -5.22 1.20 8.33
C TYR A 177 -5.64 -0.07 7.59
N LYS A 178 -4.75 -1.07 7.58
CA LYS A 178 -4.93 -2.34 6.87
C LYS A 178 -6.01 -3.24 7.49
N GLY A 179 -6.03 -3.32 8.83
CA GLY A 179 -6.93 -4.19 9.59
C GLY A 179 -8.25 -3.56 10.01
N GLY A 180 -8.44 -2.26 9.75
CA GLY A 180 -9.52 -1.47 10.33
C GLY A 180 -9.10 -0.80 11.64
N HIS A 181 -9.67 0.37 11.95
CA HIS A 181 -9.27 1.19 13.10
C HIS A 181 -9.38 0.48 14.47
N ARG A 182 -10.24 -0.55 14.55
CA ARG A 182 -10.42 -1.39 15.74
C ARG A 182 -9.40 -2.53 15.86
N ALA A 183 -8.48 -2.68 14.91
CA ALA A 183 -7.44 -3.69 15.01
C ALA A 183 -6.57 -3.44 16.25
N THR A 184 -6.39 -4.50 17.04
CA THR A 184 -5.62 -4.50 18.30
C THR A 184 -4.37 -5.36 18.23
N ARG A 185 -4.28 -6.27 17.23
CA ARG A 185 -3.19 -7.24 17.11
C ARG A 185 -2.43 -7.07 15.80
N MET A 186 -1.11 -6.98 15.91
CA MET A 186 -0.22 -6.97 14.75
C MET A 186 -0.20 -8.36 14.09
N THR A 187 -0.70 -8.44 12.87
CA THR A 187 -0.63 -9.67 12.05
C THR A 187 0.66 -9.68 11.21
N ARG A 188 1.07 -10.84 10.70
CA ARG A 188 2.20 -10.95 9.76
C ARG A 188 2.03 -10.03 8.55
N SER A 189 0.81 -9.98 8.01
CA SER A 189 0.48 -9.13 6.86
C SER A 189 0.57 -7.64 7.20
N ALA A 190 0.10 -7.23 8.38
CA ALA A 190 0.22 -5.86 8.85
C ALA A 190 1.68 -5.46 9.15
N SER A 191 2.49 -6.39 9.68
CA SER A 191 3.92 -6.17 9.91
C SER A 191 4.67 -5.97 8.59
N SER A 192 4.45 -6.86 7.61
CA SER A 192 5.00 -6.72 6.25
C SER A 192 4.59 -5.39 5.61
N TYR A 193 3.33 -4.99 5.76
CA TYR A 193 2.84 -3.70 5.30
C TYR A 193 3.59 -2.53 5.97
N CYS A 194 3.75 -2.55 7.31
CA CYS A 194 4.53 -1.52 8.01
C CYS A 194 5.96 -1.42 7.48
N SER A 195 6.65 -2.56 7.29
CA SER A 195 8.02 -2.58 6.78
C SER A 195 8.12 -1.91 5.41
N LYS A 196 7.14 -2.13 4.52
CA LYS A 196 7.09 -1.47 3.21
C LYS A 196 6.87 0.04 3.33
N VAL A 197 5.95 0.49 4.19
CA VAL A 197 5.72 1.92 4.44
C VAL A 197 6.99 2.59 4.96
N LYS A 198 7.65 2.02 5.97
CA LYS A 198 8.90 2.56 6.53
C LYS A 198 10.01 2.62 5.49
N ALA A 199 10.13 1.61 4.62
CA ALA A 199 11.11 1.63 3.54
C ALA A 199 10.87 2.80 2.56
N HIS A 200 9.61 3.06 2.19
CA HIS A 200 9.28 4.21 1.34
C HIS A 200 9.50 5.55 2.05
N MET A 201 9.16 5.67 3.33
CA MET A 201 9.46 6.88 4.12
C MET A 201 10.96 7.18 4.16
N ALA A 202 11.79 6.15 4.38
CA ALA A 202 13.24 6.29 4.40
C ALA A 202 13.80 6.71 3.04
N GLU A 203 13.27 6.17 1.95
CA GLU A 203 13.65 6.56 0.58
C GLU A 203 13.31 8.04 0.31
N ILE A 204 12.14 8.51 0.71
CA ILE A 204 11.73 9.91 0.52
C ILE A 204 12.59 10.85 1.36
N ALA A 205 12.87 10.48 2.62
CA ALA A 205 13.74 11.26 3.49
C ALA A 205 15.16 11.40 2.89
N LYS A 206 15.69 10.32 2.30
CA LYS A 206 16.98 10.36 1.59
C LYS A 206 16.94 11.30 0.39
N ARG A 207 15.88 11.30 -0.41
CA ARG A 207 15.73 12.23 -1.55
C ARG A 207 15.67 13.68 -1.12
N LYS A 208 14.94 13.98 -0.05
CA LYS A 208 14.88 15.33 0.53
C LYS A 208 16.26 15.79 1.00
N ALA A 209 17.00 14.91 1.68
CA ALA A 209 18.37 15.20 2.12
C ALA A 209 19.36 15.36 0.94
N ALA A 210 19.17 14.59 -0.12
CA ALA A 210 19.98 14.65 -1.35
C ALA A 210 19.60 15.79 -2.29
N THR A 211 18.53 16.54 -2.00
CA THR A 211 18.13 17.75 -2.74
C THR A 211 18.47 19.01 -1.93
N PRO A 212 19.75 19.40 -1.78
CA PRO A 212 20.06 20.70 -1.21
C PRO A 212 19.88 21.81 -2.27
N ALA A 213 19.09 22.83 -1.92
CA ALA A 213 19.19 24.21 -2.42
C ALA A 213 19.44 24.44 -3.93
N THR A 214 18.54 24.02 -4.82
CA THR A 214 18.46 24.59 -6.20
C THR A 214 17.12 25.28 -6.48
N THR A 215 16.33 25.56 -5.45
CA THR A 215 15.09 26.37 -5.55
C THR A 215 15.18 27.68 -4.77
N ALA A 216 16.35 28.32 -4.82
CA ALA A 216 16.55 29.71 -4.39
C ALA A 216 17.29 30.49 -5.50
N ALA A 217 16.78 30.43 -6.73
CA ALA A 217 17.30 31.22 -7.86
C ALA A 217 16.24 31.49 -8.95
N GLU A 218 14.97 31.63 -8.56
CA GLU A 218 13.93 32.14 -9.47
C GLU A 218 13.09 33.22 -8.78
N ASP A 219 13.76 34.11 -8.04
CA ASP A 219 13.15 35.37 -7.60
C ASP A 219 14.18 36.51 -7.51
N ALA A 220 15.14 36.51 -8.44
CA ALA A 220 16.09 37.61 -8.62
C ALA A 220 16.37 37.84 -10.11
N ARG A 221 15.39 38.43 -10.81
CA ARG A 221 15.68 39.23 -12.00
C ARG A 221 15.38 40.69 -11.66
N PRO A 222 16.39 41.57 -11.58
CA PRO A 222 16.14 43.00 -11.67
C PRO A 222 16.00 43.34 -13.16
N ALA A 223 14.81 43.76 -13.59
CA ALA A 223 14.64 44.56 -14.80
C ALA A 223 14.36 45.99 -14.32
N THR A 224 15.40 46.77 -14.03
CA THR A 224 15.93 47.83 -14.91
C THR A 224 14.84 48.72 -15.51
N ASP A 225 14.61 49.84 -14.82
CA ASP A 225 14.40 51.19 -15.34
C ASP A 225 14.33 51.33 -16.87
N VAL A 226 13.13 51.70 -17.37
CA VAL A 226 12.97 52.35 -18.68
C VAL A 226 12.35 53.72 -18.43
N SER A 227 13.23 54.67 -18.11
CA SER A 227 12.93 56.09 -18.15
C SER A 227 13.55 56.73 -19.40
N SER A 228 12.69 57.33 -20.21
CA SER A 228 12.94 58.46 -21.13
C SER A 228 13.92 58.29 -22.30
N ARG A 229 13.37 58.25 -23.52
CA ARG A 229 13.92 58.99 -24.67
C ARG A 229 12.80 59.54 -25.54
N SER A 230 12.63 60.85 -25.44
CA SER A 230 11.88 61.71 -26.34
C SER A 230 12.44 61.59 -27.76
N ILE A 231 11.56 61.38 -28.74
CA ILE A 231 11.85 61.67 -30.14
C ILE A 231 10.90 62.79 -30.54
N ASP A 232 11.46 63.99 -30.59
CA ASP A 232 10.94 65.13 -31.34
C ASP A 232 10.85 64.77 -32.82
N THR A 233 9.74 65.11 -33.47
CA THR A 233 9.65 65.17 -34.94
C THR A 233 8.91 66.44 -35.32
N PRO A 234 9.54 67.40 -36.01
CA PRO A 234 8.84 68.50 -36.63
C PRO A 234 8.70 68.33 -38.15
N ALA A 235 7.80 69.16 -38.67
CA ALA A 235 7.63 69.62 -40.05
C ALA A 235 6.67 68.83 -40.96
N THR A 236 5.47 69.40 -41.12
CA THR A 236 4.76 69.41 -42.40
C THR A 236 4.23 70.82 -42.63
N SER A 237 4.75 71.50 -43.64
CA SER A 237 4.23 72.76 -44.19
C SER A 237 4.29 72.70 -45.72
N THR A 238 3.40 73.46 -46.36
CA THR A 238 3.06 73.59 -47.80
C THR A 238 2.10 72.53 -48.33
N GLY A 239 0.93 72.82 -48.91
CA GLY A 239 0.34 74.10 -49.33
C GLY A 239 -0.16 73.98 -50.78
N SER A 240 -1.48 73.87 -50.97
CA SER A 240 -2.31 74.38 -52.08
C SER A 240 -3.75 73.95 -51.88
#